data_AF-W0RD61-F1
#
_entry.id   AF-W0RD61-F1
#
_cell.length_a   1.000
_cell.length_b   1.000
_cell.length_c   1.000
_cell.angle_alpha   90.00
_cell.angle_beta   90.00
_cell.angle_gamma   90.00
#
_symmetry.space_group_name_H-M   'P 1'
#
loop_
_entity.id
_entity.type
_entity.pdbx_description
1 polymer ?
#
loop_
_entity_poly.entity_id
_entity_poly.type
_entity_poly.pdbx_seq_one_letter_code
_entity_poly.pdbx_strand_id
1 'polypeptide(L)'
;MPEPSFELWIEAEEWPEGEWEPSDAVTDVVVTLGDGSRWIATFCAFAHVESLRRNCAESGENLGGRYLWASDLVLADDTSRATIAAVVADIVAAGDLPSAFSELVDGNGASGDMPNGG
;
A
#
# COMPACT_ATOMS: atom_id res chain seq x y z
N MET A 1 -1.02 1.96 -26.67
CA MET A 1 -0.86 3.16 -25.81
C MET A 1 0.54 3.09 -25.21
N PRO A 2 1.25 4.21 -25.00
CA PRO A 2 2.49 4.15 -24.24
C PRO A 2 2.16 3.57 -22.86
N GLU A 3 3.02 2.69 -22.35
CA GLU A 3 2.87 2.20 -20.98
C GLU A 3 2.92 3.40 -20.03
N PRO A 4 2.05 3.47 -19.01
CA PRO A 4 2.13 4.54 -18.04
C PRO A 4 3.52 4.52 -17.40
N SER A 5 4.25 5.62 -17.49
CA SER A 5 5.57 5.76 -16.87
C SER A 5 5.38 6.13 -15.40
N PHE A 6 5.75 5.23 -14.50
CA PHE A 6 5.79 5.45 -13.06
C PHE A 6 7.06 4.86 -12.48
N GLU A 7 7.48 5.38 -11.33
CA GLU A 7 8.57 4.84 -10.54
C GLU A 7 8.01 4.13 -9.31
N LEU A 8 8.66 3.03 -8.91
CA LEU A 8 8.26 2.21 -7.77
C LEU A 8 9.36 2.16 -6.72
N TRP A 9 8.98 2.53 -5.51
CA TRP A 9 9.71 2.20 -4.30
C TRP A 9 8.93 1.14 -3.51
N ILE A 10 9.61 0.09 -3.07
CA ILE A 10 9.03 -1.04 -2.34
C ILE A 10 9.81 -1.16 -1.05
N GLU A 11 9.14 -1.01 0.10
CA GLU A 11 9.79 -1.00 1.40
C GLU A 11 10.58 -2.30 1.66
N ALA A 12 10.05 -3.45 1.25
CA ALA A 12 10.67 -4.74 1.49
C ALA A 12 12.02 -4.94 0.79
N GLU A 13 12.37 -4.11 -0.19
CA GLU A 13 13.72 -4.13 -0.79
C GLU A 13 14.77 -3.49 0.11
N GLU A 14 14.36 -2.68 1.09
CA GLU A 14 15.24 -2.06 2.09
C GLU A 14 15.41 -2.95 3.33
N TRP A 15 14.68 -4.05 3.42
CA TRP A 15 14.78 -4.99 4.54
C TRP A 15 16.08 -5.81 4.50
N PRO A 16 16.54 -6.34 5.64
CA PRO A 16 17.67 -7.25 5.67
C PRO A 16 17.48 -8.47 4.76
N GLU A 17 18.58 -8.94 4.17
CA GLU A 17 18.57 -10.12 3.30
C GLU A 17 17.94 -11.33 4.01
N GLY A 18 16.95 -11.95 3.37
CA GLY A 18 16.24 -13.12 3.89
C GLY A 18 15.03 -12.81 4.78
N GLU A 19 14.73 -11.54 5.09
CA GLU A 19 13.50 -11.17 5.81
C GLU A 19 12.30 -10.96 4.88
N TRP A 20 12.54 -10.80 3.57
CA TRP A 20 11.50 -10.69 2.57
C TRP A 20 11.25 -12.03 1.88
N GLU A 21 10.10 -12.65 2.19
CA GLU A 21 9.55 -13.80 1.47
C GLU A 21 8.34 -13.33 0.64
N PRO A 22 8.49 -13.02 -0.66
CA PRO A 22 7.44 -12.39 -1.44
C PRO A 22 6.11 -13.17 -1.47
N SER A 23 6.18 -14.50 -1.34
CA SER A 23 4.98 -15.34 -1.34
C SER A 23 4.13 -15.21 -0.07
N ASP A 24 4.67 -14.67 1.03
CA ASP A 24 4.01 -14.58 2.34
C ASP A 24 4.44 -13.30 3.09
N ALA A 25 4.40 -12.15 2.41
CA ALA A 25 4.79 -10.87 2.98
C ALA A 25 3.72 -9.78 2.81
N VAL A 26 3.90 -8.71 3.58
CA VAL A 26 3.18 -7.43 3.48
C VAL A 26 4.22 -6.34 3.35
N THR A 27 4.06 -5.42 2.41
CA THR A 27 5.03 -4.34 2.20
C THR A 27 4.35 -3.08 1.70
N ASP A 28 4.85 -1.92 2.12
CA ASP A 28 4.39 -0.65 1.58
C ASP A 28 5.06 -0.34 0.23
N VAL A 29 4.26 0.15 -0.70
CA VAL A 29 4.67 0.52 -2.05
C VAL A 29 4.33 1.97 -2.30
N VAL A 30 5.33 2.74 -2.72
CA VAL A 30 5.16 4.12 -3.18
C VAL A 30 5.29 4.18 -4.69
N VAL A 31 4.27 4.76 -5.32
CA VAL A 31 4.21 5.01 -6.77
C VAL A 31 4.41 6.50 -7.01
N THR A 32 5.41 6.86 -7.80
CA THR A 32 5.61 8.23 -8.28
C THR A 32 5.20 8.31 -9.74
N LEU A 33 4.17 9.09 -10.05
CA LEU A 33 3.70 9.30 -11.42
C LEU A 33 4.57 10.34 -12.15
N GLY A 34 4.47 10.38 -13.48
CA GLY A 34 5.23 11.34 -14.31
C GLY A 34 4.90 12.81 -14.07
N ASP A 35 3.78 13.13 -13.41
CA ASP A 35 3.44 14.48 -12.95
C ASP A 35 4.07 14.86 -11.60
N GLY A 36 4.77 13.92 -10.96
CA GLY A 36 5.39 14.07 -9.65
C GLY A 36 4.47 13.76 -8.47
N SER A 37 3.19 13.44 -8.69
CA SER A 37 2.31 12.98 -7.62
C SER A 37 2.79 11.64 -7.07
N ARG A 38 2.67 11.47 -5.75
CA ARG A 38 3.13 10.30 -5.01
C ARG A 38 1.97 9.65 -4.29
N TRP A 39 1.91 8.32 -4.37
CA TRP A 39 0.80 7.53 -3.88
C TRP A 39 1.34 6.33 -3.11
N ILE A 40 0.72 5.97 -1.99
CA ILE A 40 1.12 4.85 -1.15
C ILE A 40 -0.02 3.84 -1.00
N ALA A 41 0.32 2.55 -1.08
CA ALA A 41 -0.56 1.45 -0.74
C ALA A 41 0.23 0.33 -0.06
N THR A 42 -0.44 -0.41 0.80
CA THR A 42 0.10 -1.63 1.41
C THR A 42 -0.26 -2.82 0.53
N PHE A 43 0.75 -3.54 0.05
CA PHE A 43 0.59 -4.79 -0.68
C PHE A 43 0.67 -5.97 0.27
N CYS A 44 -0.26 -6.91 0.17
CA CYS A 44 -0.29 -8.11 0.99
C CYS A 44 -0.49 -9.35 0.11
N ALA A 45 0.40 -10.33 0.25
CA ALA A 45 0.25 -11.61 -0.42
C ALA A 45 -1.01 -12.33 0.11
N PHE A 46 -1.78 -12.95 -0.78
CA PHE A 46 -2.96 -13.72 -0.38
C PHE A 46 -2.66 -14.80 0.66
N ALA A 47 -1.46 -15.41 0.60
CA ALA A 47 -1.04 -16.40 1.59
C ALA A 47 -0.89 -15.80 3.00
N HIS A 48 -0.44 -14.54 3.10
CA HIS A 48 -0.20 -13.85 4.36
C HIS A 48 -1.49 -13.50 5.11
N VAL A 49 -2.60 -13.37 4.40
CA VAL A 49 -3.92 -13.08 4.97
C VAL A 49 -4.33 -14.13 6.02
N GLU A 50 -4.02 -15.40 5.79
CA GLU A 50 -4.35 -16.46 6.74
C GLU A 50 -3.49 -16.37 8.01
N SER A 51 -2.22 -15.98 7.88
CA SER A 51 -1.34 -15.70 9.02
C SER A 51 -1.87 -14.54 9.86
N LEU A 52 -2.25 -13.42 9.22
CA LEU A 52 -2.88 -12.28 9.90
C LEU A 52 -4.16 -12.67 10.63
N ARG A 53 -4.99 -13.49 9.98
CA ARG A 53 -6.25 -13.98 10.53
C ARG A 53 -6.04 -14.84 11.77
N ARG A 54 -5.04 -15.74 11.76
CA ARG A 54 -4.68 -16.57 12.92
C ARG A 54 -4.17 -15.71 14.07
N ASN A 55 -3.29 -14.75 13.78
CA ASN A 55 -2.79 -13.82 14.79
C ASN A 55 -3.94 -13.04 15.44
N CYS A 56 -4.90 -12.56 14.65
CA CYS A 56 -6.10 -11.89 15.16
C CYS A 56 -7.00 -12.82 16.00
N ALA A 57 -7.07 -14.12 15.66
CA ALA A 57 -7.80 -15.10 16.45
C ALA A 57 -7.15 -15.34 17.82
N GLU A 58 -5.82 -15.28 17.89
CA GLU A 58 -5.06 -15.40 19.15
C GLU A 58 -5.11 -14.13 19.99
N SER A 59 -4.97 -12.95 19.37
CA SER A 59 -4.99 -11.66 20.08
C SER A 59 -6.40 -11.18 20.42
N GLY A 60 -7.42 -11.69 19.72
CA GLY A 60 -8.82 -11.23 19.82
C GLY A 60 -9.12 -9.98 18.97
N GLU A 61 -8.12 -9.43 18.29
CA GLU A 61 -8.28 -8.29 17.38
C GLU A 61 -9.16 -8.64 16.18
N ASN A 62 -9.71 -7.60 15.54
CA ASN A 62 -10.56 -7.74 14.36
C ASN A 62 -11.68 -8.79 14.53
N LEU A 63 -12.28 -8.78 15.73
CA LEU A 63 -13.31 -9.72 16.17
C LEU A 63 -12.87 -11.19 16.06
N GLY A 64 -11.62 -11.47 16.48
CA GLY A 64 -11.02 -12.80 16.40
C GLY A 64 -10.70 -13.22 14.97
N GLY A 65 -10.27 -12.28 14.12
CA GLY A 65 -9.97 -12.54 12.71
C GLY A 65 -11.20 -12.82 11.84
N ARG A 66 -12.37 -12.26 12.19
CA ARG A 66 -13.57 -12.34 11.34
C ARG A 66 -13.54 -11.35 10.18
N TYR A 67 -12.76 -10.30 10.32
CA TYR A 67 -12.48 -9.34 9.26
C TYR A 67 -11.01 -8.94 9.35
N LEU A 68 -10.52 -8.34 8.27
CA LEU A 68 -9.28 -7.57 8.23
C LEU A 68 -9.62 -6.32 7.41
N TRP A 69 -9.04 -5.19 7.78
CA TRP A 69 -9.18 -3.97 7.00
C TRP A 69 -7.92 -3.12 7.20
N ALA A 70 -7.52 -2.45 6.13
CA ALA A 70 -6.55 -1.37 6.14
C ALA A 70 -6.95 -0.40 5.02
N SER A 71 -6.65 0.88 5.22
CA SER A 71 -6.70 1.86 4.13
C SER A 71 -5.67 1.46 3.08
N ASP A 72 -6.02 1.58 1.81
CA ASP A 72 -5.08 1.39 0.69
C ASP A 72 -4.42 0.01 0.66
N LEU A 73 -5.19 -1.02 1.05
CA LEU A 73 -4.73 -2.41 1.00
C LEU A 73 -5.00 -3.02 -0.37
N VAL A 74 -3.93 -3.46 -1.03
CA VAL A 74 -3.98 -4.25 -2.27
C VAL A 74 -3.57 -5.69 -1.97
N LEU A 75 -4.47 -6.63 -2.25
CA LEU A 75 -4.16 -8.05 -2.15
C LEU A 75 -3.65 -8.58 -3.49
N ALA A 76 -2.54 -9.30 -3.47
CA ALA A 76 -1.88 -9.82 -4.68
C ALA A 76 -1.40 -11.27 -4.49
N ASP A 77 -1.04 -11.93 -5.59
CA ASP A 77 -0.52 -13.30 -5.58
C ASP A 77 0.78 -13.42 -4.77
N ASP A 78 1.66 -12.43 -4.93
CA ASP A 78 2.88 -12.25 -4.15
C ASP A 78 3.23 -10.76 -4.10
N THR A 79 4.19 -10.38 -3.25
CA THR A 79 4.70 -9.01 -3.16
C THR A 79 5.99 -8.83 -3.95
N SER A 80 6.29 -9.64 -4.96
CA SER A 80 7.51 -9.46 -5.75
C SER A 80 7.45 -8.17 -6.58
N ARG A 81 8.60 -7.58 -6.89
CA ARG A 81 8.66 -6.38 -7.75
C ARG A 81 7.93 -6.56 -9.09
N ALA A 82 8.02 -7.75 -9.70
CA ALA A 82 7.38 -8.02 -10.98
C ALA A 82 5.85 -8.00 -10.87
N THR A 83 5.30 -8.65 -9.84
CA THR A 83 3.86 -8.68 -9.57
C THR A 83 3.35 -7.30 -9.19
N ILE A 84 4.03 -6.61 -8.26
CA ILE A 84 3.66 -5.24 -7.85
C ILE A 84 3.65 -4.30 -9.06
N ALA A 85 4.66 -4.36 -9.93
CA ALA A 85 4.71 -3.52 -11.11
C ALA A 85 3.56 -3.78 -12.09
N ALA A 86 3.21 -5.06 -12.31
CA ALA A 86 2.07 -5.41 -13.15
C ALA A 86 0.73 -4.93 -12.56
N VAL A 87 0.53 -5.10 -11.25
CA VAL A 87 -0.68 -4.65 -10.55
C VAL A 87 -0.80 -3.12 -10.58
N VAL A 88 0.29 -2.38 -10.28
CA VAL A 88 0.28 -0.92 -10.36
C VAL A 88 0.00 -0.44 -11.78
N ALA A 89 0.61 -1.07 -12.79
CA ALA A 89 0.35 -0.71 -14.18
C ALA A 89 -1.12 -0.89 -14.57
N ASP A 90 -1.77 -1.97 -14.12
CA ASP A 90 -3.20 -2.22 -14.35
C ASP A 90 -4.10 -1.17 -13.67
N ILE A 91 -3.85 -0.88 -12.39
CA ILE A 91 -4.60 0.14 -11.62
C ILE A 91 -4.44 1.54 -12.22
N VAL A 92 -3.22 1.91 -12.62
CA VAL A 92 -2.95 3.20 -13.28
C VAL A 92 -3.64 3.28 -14.63
N ALA A 93 -3.60 2.20 -15.43
CA ALA A 93 -4.27 2.14 -16.72
C ALA A 93 -5.80 2.20 -16.60
N ALA A 94 -6.37 1.65 -15.52
CA ALA A 94 -7.80 1.72 -15.20
C ALA A 94 -8.22 3.11 -14.68
N GLY A 95 -7.29 3.91 -14.16
CA GLY A 95 -7.58 5.21 -13.54
C GLY A 95 -8.08 5.09 -12.10
N ASP A 96 -7.87 3.94 -11.46
CA ASP A 96 -8.39 3.62 -10.13
C ASP A 96 -7.41 3.96 -8.99
N LEU A 97 -6.27 4.56 -9.32
CA LEU A 97 -5.22 4.90 -8.36
C LEU A 97 -5.74 5.68 -7.14
N PRO A 98 -6.58 6.73 -7.27
CA PRO A 98 -7.10 7.47 -6.11
C PRO A 98 -8.07 6.69 -5.22
N SER A 99 -8.54 5.52 -5.66
CA SER A 99 -9.41 4.64 -4.88
C SER A 99 -8.64 3.52 -4.18
N ALA A 100 -7.49 3.13 -4.73
CA ALA A 100 -6.67 2.03 -4.22
C ALA A 100 -5.46 2.51 -3.39
N PHE A 101 -5.04 3.77 -3.55
CA PHE A 101 -3.86 4.35 -2.91
C PHE A 101 -4.21 5.66 -2.19
N SER A 102 -3.47 5.94 -1.12
CA SER A 102 -3.48 7.24 -0.45
C SER A 102 -2.48 8.17 -1.10
N GLU A 103 -2.87 9.42 -1.34
CA GLU A 103 -1.96 10.45 -1.84
C GLU A 103 -0.99 10.90 -0.74
N LEU A 104 0.31 10.87 -1.03
CA LEU A 104 1.36 11.40 -0.16
C LEU A 104 1.46 12.92 -0.36
N VAL A 105 0.70 13.67 0.42
CA VAL A 105 0.78 15.14 0.44
C VAL A 105 1.97 15.56 1.27
N ASP A 106 2.95 16.23 0.66
CA ASP A 106 4.03 16.88 1.42
C ASP A 106 3.42 17.90 2.38
N GLY A 107 3.66 17.70 3.68
CA GLY A 107 3.13 18.51 4.76
C GLY A 107 3.67 19.95 4.74
N ASN A 108 3.24 20.76 3.79
CA ASN A 108 3.33 22.21 3.81
C ASN A 108 1.96 22.84 3.53
N GLY A 109 0.93 22.32 4.20
CA GLY A 109 -0.36 22.96 4.34
C GLY A 109 -0.36 23.83 5.58
N ALA A 110 0.04 25.10 5.44
CA ALA A 110 -0.21 26.11 6.46
C ALA A 110 -1.73 26.23 6.70
N SER A 111 -2.16 25.92 7.92
CA SER A 111 -3.47 26.32 8.46
C SER A 111 -3.28 26.37 9.97
N GLY A 112 -3.45 27.48 10.68
CA GLY A 112 -4.20 28.69 10.38
C GLY A 112 -4.74 29.09 11.74
N ASP A 113 -4.12 30.10 12.33
CA ASP A 113 -4.54 30.74 13.59
C ASP A 113 -6.05 31.02 13.52
N MET A 114 -6.85 30.29 14.29
CA MET A 114 -8.26 30.62 14.46
C MET A 114 -8.34 31.79 15.45
N PRO A 115 -8.94 32.93 15.12
CA PRO A 115 -9.22 33.94 16.12
C PRO A 115 -10.31 33.40 17.05
N ASN A 116 -9.97 33.19 18.32
CA ASN A 116 -10.95 33.02 19.39
C ASN A 116 -11.78 34.32 19.50
N GLY A 117 -12.96 34.32 18.90
CA GLY A 117 -14.00 35.30 19.19
C GLY A 117 -14.62 35.02 20.56
N GLY A 118 -14.67 36.05 21.40
CA GLY A 118 -15.33 36.04 22.71
C GLY A 118 -16.81 36.37 22.67
#